data_AF-A0AAV5WE01-F1
#
_entry.id   AF-A0AAV5WE01-F1
#
_cell.length_a   1.000
_cell.length_b   1.000
_cell.length_c   1.000
_cell.angle_alpha   90.00
_cell.angle_beta   90.00
_cell.angle_gamma   90.00
#
_symmetry.space_group_name_H-M   'P 1'
#
loop_
_entity.id
_entity.type
_entity.pdbx_description
1 polymer ?
#
loop_
_entity_poly.entity_id
_entity_poly.type
_entity_poly.pdbx_seq_one_letter_code
_entity_poly.pdbx_strand_id
1 'polypeptide(L)'
;LLQDHIVKDGDKFADRINPKVLMKTLVGGEFGLVFNDNDMWREQRRFALHALRNVGFNNETIQNTAIDYSQELISRWKQQGEGKKPVDVTTGIMVGVSNIIWHQTFGRTLKYDDPLIERVKQTVQEGMESMAHPAVFALELFPFIHKIDKLLGSPIKAMIDANDAFLELLDQELKLVEKHFNEDEA
;
A
#
# COMPACT_ATOMS: atom_id res chain seq x y z
N LEU A 1 6.24 -25.79 15.84
CA LEU A 1 5.23 -24.70 16.02
C LEU A 1 4.90 -23.99 14.72
N LEU A 2 5.72 -23.07 14.18
CA LEU A 2 5.38 -22.38 12.91
C LEU A 2 5.25 -23.33 11.73
N GLN A 3 6.18 -24.28 11.57
CA GLN A 3 6.09 -25.28 10.51
C GLN A 3 4.84 -26.17 10.66
N ASP A 4 4.44 -26.50 11.87
CA ASP A 4 3.29 -27.37 12.10
C ASP A 4 1.97 -26.62 11.86
N HIS A 5 1.82 -25.39 12.35
CA HIS A 5 0.57 -24.64 12.24
C HIS A 5 0.41 -23.85 10.94
N ILE A 6 1.50 -23.33 10.34
CA ILE A 6 1.42 -22.49 9.15
C ILE A 6 1.65 -23.30 7.87
N VAL A 7 2.48 -24.35 7.91
CA VAL A 7 2.80 -25.16 6.73
C VAL A 7 1.99 -26.45 6.69
N LYS A 8 1.98 -27.26 7.76
CA LYS A 8 1.28 -28.55 7.76
C LYS A 8 -0.23 -28.39 7.95
N ASP A 9 -0.65 -27.56 8.89
CA ASP A 9 -2.05 -27.27 9.19
C ASP A 9 -2.50 -25.90 8.63
N GLY A 10 -1.85 -25.39 7.58
CA GLY A 10 -2.04 -24.02 7.07
C GLY A 10 -3.51 -23.64 6.82
N ASP A 11 -4.32 -24.57 6.31
CA ASP A 11 -5.75 -24.34 6.06
C ASP A 11 -6.55 -24.09 7.35
N LYS A 12 -6.14 -24.65 8.49
CA LYS A 12 -6.81 -24.46 9.79
C LYS A 12 -6.48 -23.13 10.45
N PHE A 13 -5.39 -22.48 10.03
CA PHE A 13 -4.89 -21.21 10.59
C PHE A 13 -4.82 -20.11 9.52
N ALA A 14 -5.48 -20.31 8.38
CA ALA A 14 -5.53 -19.37 7.28
C ALA A 14 -6.48 -18.19 7.55
N ASP A 15 -7.43 -18.36 8.48
CA ASP A 15 -8.44 -17.36 8.82
C ASP A 15 -7.83 -16.08 9.40
N ARG A 16 -8.60 -15.00 9.34
CA ARG A 16 -8.20 -13.66 9.79
C ARG A 16 -9.25 -13.05 10.69
N ILE A 17 -8.81 -12.32 11.71
CA ILE A 17 -9.70 -11.43 12.44
C ILE A 17 -10.02 -10.26 11.50
N ASN A 18 -11.26 -10.23 11.02
CA ASN A 18 -11.77 -9.16 10.16
C ASN A 18 -12.35 -8.01 11.02
N PRO A 19 -11.75 -6.81 11.01
CA PRO A 19 -12.33 -5.64 11.65
C PRO A 19 -13.45 -5.09 10.77
N LYS A 20 -14.67 -5.62 10.96
CA LYS A 20 -15.81 -5.36 10.06
C LYS A 20 -16.24 -3.90 10.03
N VAL A 21 -16.22 -3.20 11.18
CA VAL A 21 -16.60 -1.79 11.23
C VAL A 21 -15.59 -0.95 10.46
N LEU A 22 -14.30 -1.19 10.69
CA LEU A 22 -13.20 -0.53 10.02
C LEU A 22 -13.24 -0.77 8.50
N MET A 23 -13.35 -2.03 8.07
CA MET A 23 -13.41 -2.38 6.65
C MET A 23 -14.62 -1.75 5.96
N LYS A 24 -15.79 -1.76 6.61
CA LYS A 24 -16.97 -1.07 6.10
C LYS A 24 -16.77 0.44 6.02
N THR A 25 -16.09 1.04 6.99
CA THR A 25 -15.80 2.48 7.03
C THR A 25 -14.81 2.91 5.96
N LEU A 26 -13.76 2.12 5.68
CA LEU A 26 -12.69 2.49 4.76
C LEU A 26 -12.97 2.11 3.31
N VAL A 27 -13.53 0.92 3.07
CA VAL A 27 -13.67 0.37 1.71
C VAL A 27 -15.08 -0.12 1.42
N GLY A 28 -16.06 0.20 2.27
CA GLY A 28 -17.48 -0.09 2.05
C GLY A 28 -17.89 -1.54 2.29
N GLY A 29 -16.97 -2.43 2.69
CA GLY A 29 -17.27 -3.84 2.93
C GLY A 29 -16.04 -4.70 3.21
N GLU A 30 -16.25 -6.02 3.25
CA GLU A 30 -15.21 -7.01 3.53
C GLU A 30 -14.40 -7.36 2.26
N PHE A 31 -13.63 -6.38 1.74
CA PHE A 31 -12.84 -6.49 0.50
C PHE A 31 -11.34 -6.53 0.74
N GLY A 32 -10.58 -7.10 -0.20
CA GLY A 32 -9.12 -7.12 -0.18
C GLY A 32 -8.50 -8.35 0.49
N LEU A 33 -7.17 -8.40 0.49
CA LEU A 33 -6.41 -9.62 0.80
C LEU A 33 -5.87 -9.73 2.23
N VAL A 34 -5.90 -8.63 3.00
CA VAL A 34 -5.20 -8.52 4.29
C VAL A 34 -6.03 -9.09 5.44
N PHE A 35 -7.30 -8.67 5.54
CA PHE A 35 -8.15 -8.94 6.71
C PHE A 35 -9.30 -9.93 6.47
N ASN A 36 -9.46 -10.43 5.24
CA ASN A 36 -10.58 -11.30 4.88
C ASN A 36 -10.11 -12.73 4.59
N ASP A 37 -11.05 -13.67 4.70
CA ASP A 37 -10.92 -15.10 4.38
C ASP A 37 -12.18 -15.67 3.69
N ASN A 38 -13.07 -14.77 3.21
CA ASN A 38 -14.30 -15.12 2.50
C ASN A 38 -14.06 -15.71 1.10
N ASP A 39 -15.11 -16.14 0.39
CA ASP A 39 -14.95 -16.76 -0.93
C ASP A 39 -14.33 -15.80 -1.97
N MET A 40 -14.66 -14.51 -1.88
CA MET A 40 -14.06 -13.45 -2.71
C MET A 40 -12.55 -13.36 -2.46
N TRP A 41 -12.09 -13.49 -1.21
CA TRP A 41 -10.66 -13.51 -0.87
C TRP A 41 -9.92 -14.64 -1.58
N ARG A 42 -10.50 -15.83 -1.69
CA ARG A 42 -9.86 -16.97 -2.39
C ARG A 42 -9.65 -16.67 -3.87
N GLU A 43 -10.64 -16.06 -4.50
CA GLU A 43 -10.58 -15.66 -5.91
C GLU A 43 -9.57 -14.53 -6.12
N GLN A 44 -9.67 -13.45 -5.34
CA GLN A 44 -8.73 -12.31 -5.41
C GLN A 44 -7.30 -12.73 -5.14
N ARG A 45 -7.07 -13.67 -4.20
CA ARG A 45 -5.73 -14.18 -3.89
C ARG A 45 -5.13 -14.93 -5.08
N ARG A 46 -5.91 -15.82 -5.71
CA ARG A 46 -5.48 -16.52 -6.93
C ARG A 46 -5.19 -15.53 -8.05
N PHE A 47 -6.11 -14.59 -8.29
CA PHE A 47 -5.94 -13.54 -9.28
C PHE A 47 -4.66 -12.75 -9.05
N ALA A 48 -4.44 -12.21 -7.84
CA ALA A 48 -3.27 -11.39 -7.54
C ALA A 48 -1.95 -12.16 -7.72
N LEU A 49 -1.88 -13.42 -7.29
CA LEU A 49 -0.69 -14.26 -7.48
C LEU A 49 -0.42 -14.55 -8.96
N HIS A 50 -1.47 -14.84 -9.75
CA HIS A 50 -1.35 -15.03 -11.19
C HIS A 50 -0.96 -13.74 -11.89
N ALA A 51 -1.59 -12.62 -11.56
CA ALA A 51 -1.28 -11.30 -12.10
C ALA A 51 0.17 -10.95 -11.82
N LEU A 52 0.61 -10.97 -10.56
CA LEU A 52 2.01 -10.72 -10.17
C LEU A 52 2.99 -11.59 -10.97
N ARG A 53 2.72 -12.89 -11.10
CA ARG A 53 3.57 -13.78 -11.90
C ARG A 53 3.62 -13.40 -13.38
N ASN A 54 2.48 -13.06 -13.97
CA ASN A 54 2.36 -12.70 -15.39
C ASN A 54 3.05 -11.39 -15.71
N VAL A 55 2.92 -10.40 -14.82
CA VAL A 55 3.57 -9.09 -15.00
C VAL A 55 5.06 -9.11 -14.66
N GLY A 56 5.60 -10.29 -14.33
CA GLY A 56 7.03 -10.48 -14.19
C GLY A 56 7.58 -10.37 -12.77
N PHE A 57 6.73 -10.44 -11.73
CA PHE A 57 7.20 -10.55 -10.35
C PHE A 57 8.12 -11.78 -10.23
N ASN A 58 9.44 -11.53 -10.17
CA ASN A 58 10.55 -12.49 -10.28
C ASN A 58 11.17 -12.73 -11.67
N ASN A 59 11.07 -11.77 -12.60
CA ASN A 59 11.80 -11.78 -13.87
C ASN A 59 12.99 -10.79 -13.88
N GLU A 60 13.82 -10.87 -14.92
CA GLU A 60 14.98 -9.99 -15.10
C GLU A 60 14.58 -8.51 -15.24
N THR A 61 13.41 -8.21 -15.80
CA THR A 61 12.92 -6.84 -16.00
C THR A 61 12.80 -6.10 -14.68
N ILE A 62 12.14 -6.68 -13.67
CA ILE A 62 12.01 -6.04 -12.35
C ILE A 62 13.38 -5.89 -11.67
N GLN A 63 14.26 -6.88 -11.82
CA GLN A 63 15.60 -6.81 -11.24
C GLN A 63 16.42 -5.66 -11.86
N ASN A 64 16.37 -5.51 -13.17
CA ASN A 64 17.04 -4.40 -13.88
C ASN A 64 16.46 -3.05 -13.43
N THR A 65 15.13 -2.93 -13.36
CA THR A 65 14.47 -1.72 -12.84
C THR A 65 14.92 -1.40 -11.40
N ALA A 66 15.02 -2.40 -10.53
CA ALA A 66 15.50 -2.21 -9.16
C ALA A 66 16.97 -1.78 -9.11
N ILE A 67 17.82 -2.33 -9.99
CA ILE A 67 19.23 -1.94 -10.11
C ILE A 67 19.34 -0.48 -10.58
N ASP A 68 18.58 -0.09 -11.59
CA ASP A 68 18.60 1.26 -12.15
C ASP A 68 18.21 2.30 -11.08
N TYR A 69 17.13 2.06 -10.33
CA TYR A 69 16.77 2.94 -9.21
C TYR A 69 17.84 2.96 -8.13
N SER A 70 18.40 1.81 -7.78
CA SER A 70 19.46 1.74 -6.77
C SER A 70 20.67 2.58 -7.18
N GLN A 71 21.03 2.60 -8.47
CA GLN A 71 22.11 3.44 -8.98
C GLN A 71 21.78 4.94 -8.90
N GLU A 72 20.54 5.34 -9.20
CA GLU A 72 20.09 6.73 -9.03
C GLU A 72 20.18 7.14 -7.54
N LEU A 73 19.64 6.31 -6.64
CA LEU A 73 19.65 6.57 -5.20
C LEU A 73 21.07 6.70 -4.64
N ILE A 74 21.97 5.77 -5.01
CA ILE A 74 23.38 5.82 -4.59
C ILE A 74 24.04 7.11 -5.10
N SER A 75 23.75 7.53 -6.33
CA SER A 75 24.31 8.77 -6.89
C SER A 75 23.83 10.00 -6.11
N ARG A 76 22.54 10.06 -5.77
CA ARG A 76 21.98 11.14 -4.93
C ARG A 76 22.58 11.15 -3.52
N TRP A 77 22.72 9.98 -2.88
CA TRP A 77 23.32 9.90 -1.55
C TRP A 77 24.79 10.31 -1.53
N LYS A 78 25.56 9.97 -2.57
CA LYS A 78 26.94 10.45 -2.71
C LYS A 78 27.01 11.98 -2.75
N GLN A 79 26.10 12.61 -3.49
CA GLN A 79 26.01 14.08 -3.58
C GLN A 79 25.57 14.70 -2.24
N GLN A 80 24.54 14.14 -1.60
CA GLN A 80 24.05 14.64 -0.30
C GLN A 80 25.09 14.49 0.82
N GLY A 81 25.89 13.42 0.77
CA GLY A 81 26.96 13.12 1.73
C GLY A 81 28.27 13.87 1.48
N GLU A 82 28.34 14.73 0.47
CA GLU A 82 29.53 15.54 0.20
C GLU A 82 29.99 16.30 1.44
N GLY A 83 31.30 16.24 1.71
CA GLY A 83 31.88 16.82 2.92
C GLY A 83 31.62 16.00 4.20
N LYS A 84 31.34 14.70 4.09
CA LYS A 84 31.04 13.79 5.23
C LYS A 84 29.77 14.16 6.00
N LYS A 85 28.79 14.74 5.31
CA LYS A 85 27.47 15.01 5.90
C LYS A 85 26.70 13.69 6.07
N PRO A 86 26.00 13.49 7.19
CA PRO A 86 25.07 12.37 7.33
C PRO A 86 23.99 12.44 6.23
N VAL A 87 23.62 11.26 5.71
CA VAL A 87 22.58 11.11 4.69
C VAL A 87 21.46 10.26 5.26
N ASP A 88 20.23 10.76 5.21
CA ASP A 88 19.04 9.96 5.52
C ASP A 88 18.65 9.14 4.28
N VAL A 89 18.79 7.82 4.40
CA VAL A 89 18.48 6.87 3.32
C VAL A 89 17.01 6.47 3.28
N THR A 90 16.24 6.78 4.33
CA THR A 90 14.86 6.30 4.52
C THR A 90 13.96 6.74 3.38
N THR A 91 14.00 8.03 3.05
CA THR A 91 13.18 8.59 1.96
C THR A 91 13.58 7.99 0.61
N GLY A 92 14.88 7.82 0.35
CA GLY A 92 15.34 7.26 -0.92
C GLY A 92 14.90 5.82 -1.13
N ILE A 93 15.03 4.97 -0.10
CA ILE A 93 14.58 3.57 -0.16
C ILE A 93 13.06 3.51 -0.36
N MET A 94 12.29 4.32 0.38
CA MET A 94 10.84 4.40 0.24
C MET A 94 10.44 4.78 -1.19
N VAL A 95 11.05 5.83 -1.76
CA VAL A 95 10.81 6.25 -3.15
C VAL A 95 11.11 5.12 -4.13
N GLY A 96 12.25 4.44 -3.99
CA GLY A 96 12.65 3.34 -4.87
C GLY A 96 11.67 2.16 -4.84
N VAL A 97 11.28 1.71 -3.64
CA VAL A 97 10.31 0.62 -3.48
C VAL A 97 8.93 1.02 -4.00
N SER A 98 8.47 2.22 -3.66
CA SER A 98 7.19 2.75 -4.15
C SER A 98 7.15 2.79 -5.67
N ASN A 99 8.23 3.21 -6.33
CA ASN A 99 8.31 3.25 -7.79
C ASN A 99 8.27 1.87 -8.44
N ILE A 100 8.92 0.86 -7.86
CA ILE A 100 8.83 -0.51 -8.36
C ILE A 100 7.39 -1.01 -8.30
N ILE A 101 6.69 -0.76 -7.17
CA ILE A 101 5.28 -1.11 -7.02
C ILE A 101 4.42 -0.32 -8.03
N TRP A 102 4.64 1.00 -8.14
CA TRP A 102 3.89 1.87 -9.05
C TRP A 102 4.03 1.47 -10.51
N HIS A 103 5.26 1.17 -10.93
CA HIS A 103 5.53 0.65 -12.27
C HIS A 103 4.82 -0.67 -12.49
N GLN A 104 4.79 -1.54 -11.48
CA GLN A 104 4.15 -2.82 -11.60
C GLN A 104 2.62 -2.74 -11.69
N THR A 105 2.01 -1.79 -10.99
CA THR A 105 0.55 -1.63 -10.92
C THR A 105 0.00 -0.76 -12.05
N PHE A 106 0.72 0.28 -12.46
CA PHE A 106 0.25 1.30 -13.41
C PHE A 106 1.07 1.37 -14.70
N GLY A 107 2.12 0.54 -14.84
CA GLY A 107 2.98 0.53 -16.04
C GLY A 107 3.86 1.77 -16.21
N ARG A 108 3.91 2.67 -15.21
CA ARG A 108 4.67 3.92 -15.28
C ARG A 108 5.51 4.18 -14.04
N THR A 109 6.63 4.84 -14.26
CA THR A 109 7.58 5.24 -13.23
C THR A 109 7.39 6.71 -12.88
N LEU A 110 7.39 7.03 -11.59
CA LEU A 110 7.42 8.41 -11.11
C LEU A 110 8.87 8.88 -10.95
N LYS A 111 9.13 10.16 -11.23
CA LYS A 111 10.45 10.74 -10.96
C LYS A 111 10.68 10.79 -9.45
N TYR A 112 11.92 10.72 -9.00
CA TYR A 112 12.24 10.75 -7.56
C TYR A 112 11.59 11.95 -6.83
N ASP A 113 11.60 13.13 -7.46
CA ASP A 113 11.05 14.37 -6.90
C ASP A 113 9.60 14.64 -7.41
N ASP A 114 8.90 13.61 -7.89
CA ASP A 114 7.52 13.74 -8.37
C ASP A 114 6.59 14.08 -7.19
N PRO A 115 5.78 15.16 -7.29
CA PRO A 115 4.85 15.54 -6.22
C PRO A 115 3.87 14.44 -5.83
N LEU A 116 3.54 13.52 -6.74
CA LEU A 116 2.66 12.39 -6.45
C LEU A 116 3.26 11.46 -5.40
N ILE A 117 4.58 11.22 -5.41
CA ILE A 117 5.23 10.35 -4.42
C ILE A 117 5.08 10.93 -3.02
N GLU A 118 5.32 12.23 -2.87
CA GLU A 118 5.17 12.90 -1.58
C GLU A 118 3.69 12.91 -1.15
N ARG A 119 2.76 13.09 -2.08
CA ARG A 119 1.33 13.03 -1.77
C ARG A 119 0.89 11.64 -1.31
N VAL A 120 1.33 10.58 -1.98
CA VAL A 120 1.06 9.19 -1.59
C VAL A 120 1.67 8.87 -0.22
N LYS A 121 2.92 9.29 0.00
CA LYS A 121 3.60 9.12 1.28
C LYS A 121 2.79 9.78 2.41
N GLN A 122 2.36 11.02 2.22
CA GLN A 122 1.58 11.76 3.21
C GLN A 122 0.26 11.06 3.52
N THR A 123 -0.53 10.69 2.51
CA THR A 123 -1.82 10.04 2.75
C THR A 123 -1.68 8.67 3.41
N VAL A 124 -0.67 7.88 3.02
CA VAL A 124 -0.37 6.59 3.67
C VAL A 124 0.09 6.78 5.11
N GLN A 125 0.96 7.76 5.38
CA GLN A 125 1.46 8.05 6.73
C GLN A 125 0.32 8.54 7.63
N GLU A 126 -0.48 9.51 7.19
CA GLU A 126 -1.64 10.02 7.93
C GLU A 126 -2.66 8.91 8.21
N GLY A 127 -2.92 8.05 7.22
CA GLY A 127 -3.78 6.88 7.37
C GLY A 127 -3.26 5.90 8.41
N MET A 128 -1.97 5.54 8.37
CA MET A 128 -1.35 4.62 9.32
C MET A 128 -1.30 5.18 10.74
N GLU A 129 -0.93 6.46 10.89
CA GLU A 129 -0.93 7.15 12.20
C GLU A 129 -2.34 7.21 12.80
N SER A 130 -3.35 7.51 11.98
CA SER A 130 -4.74 7.54 12.42
C SER A 130 -5.28 6.15 12.75
N MET A 131 -4.96 5.13 11.94
CA MET A 131 -5.31 3.73 12.21
C MET A 131 -4.70 3.21 13.51
N ALA A 132 -3.51 3.68 13.88
CA ALA A 132 -2.84 3.32 15.13
C ALA A 132 -3.48 3.97 16.37
N HIS A 133 -4.40 4.93 16.20
CA HIS A 133 -5.03 5.62 17.31
C HIS A 133 -5.95 4.68 18.11
N PRO A 134 -5.88 4.64 19.47
CA PRO A 134 -6.69 3.73 20.29
C PRO A 134 -8.20 3.82 20.06
N ALA A 135 -8.71 5.03 19.74
CA ALA A 135 -10.13 5.23 19.41
C ALA A 135 -10.55 4.47 18.15
N VAL A 136 -9.67 4.35 17.15
CA VAL A 136 -9.95 3.60 15.93
C VAL A 136 -10.02 2.10 16.22
N PHE A 137 -9.05 1.56 16.98
CA PHE A 137 -9.12 0.15 17.42
C PHE A 137 -10.38 -0.16 18.23
N ALA A 138 -10.81 0.79 19.07
CA ALA A 138 -11.98 0.61 19.91
C ALA A 138 -13.31 0.66 19.12
N LEU A 139 -13.32 1.11 17.86
CA LEU A 139 -14.53 1.13 17.03
C LEU A 139 -15.15 -0.26 16.84
N GLU A 140 -14.31 -1.30 16.77
CA GLU A 140 -14.80 -2.67 16.59
C GLU A 140 -15.57 -3.17 17.81
N LEU A 141 -15.18 -2.73 19.00
CA LEU A 141 -15.82 -3.12 20.25
C LEU A 141 -16.97 -2.17 20.62
N PHE A 142 -16.83 -0.90 20.29
CA PHE A 142 -17.70 0.17 20.72
C PHE A 142 -18.04 1.13 19.57
N PRO A 143 -19.02 0.77 18.71
CA PRO A 143 -19.39 1.59 17.54
C PRO A 143 -19.85 3.01 17.89
N PHE A 144 -20.27 3.27 19.13
CA PHE A 144 -20.67 4.60 19.58
C PHE A 144 -19.49 5.59 19.65
N ILE A 145 -18.23 5.14 19.63
CA ILE A 145 -17.05 6.01 19.65
C ILE A 145 -17.05 6.99 18.47
N HIS A 146 -17.59 6.57 17.31
CA HIS A 146 -17.77 7.45 16.16
C HIS A 146 -18.55 8.73 16.49
N LYS A 147 -19.49 8.68 17.44
CA LYS A 147 -20.29 9.85 17.86
C LYS A 147 -19.51 10.85 18.70
N ILE A 148 -18.43 10.41 19.35
CA ILE A 148 -17.57 11.26 20.20
C ILE A 148 -16.22 11.56 19.55
N ASP A 149 -16.03 11.21 18.27
CA ASP A 149 -14.76 11.37 17.54
C ASP A 149 -14.19 12.79 17.68
N LYS A 150 -15.04 13.81 17.57
CA LYS A 150 -14.65 15.22 17.75
C LYS A 150 -14.03 15.52 19.11
N LEU A 151 -14.49 14.87 20.18
CA LEU A 151 -13.94 15.03 21.52
C LEU A 151 -12.56 14.35 21.67
N LEU A 152 -12.24 13.42 20.79
CA LEU A 152 -10.98 12.65 20.79
C LEU A 152 -9.93 13.24 19.83
N GLY A 153 -10.17 14.43 19.26
CA GLY A 153 -9.27 15.03 18.26
C GLY A 153 -9.57 14.61 16.82
N SER A 154 -10.70 13.97 16.57
CA SER A 154 -11.16 13.47 15.25
C SER A 154 -10.26 12.43 14.55
N PRO A 155 -9.67 11.43 15.27
CA PRO A 155 -8.81 10.42 14.65
C PRO A 155 -9.55 9.53 13.64
N ILE A 156 -10.84 9.27 13.82
CA ILE A 156 -11.62 8.45 12.89
C ILE A 156 -11.86 9.22 11.60
N LYS A 157 -12.23 10.51 11.71
CA LYS A 157 -12.35 11.38 10.55
C LYS A 157 -11.02 11.49 9.79
N ALA A 158 -9.90 11.71 10.49
CA ALA A 158 -8.57 11.80 9.86
C ALA A 158 -8.21 10.52 9.08
N MET A 159 -8.51 9.36 9.65
CA MET A 159 -8.32 8.07 8.99
C MET A 159 -9.17 7.94 7.70
N ILE A 160 -10.44 8.32 7.76
CA ILE A 160 -11.34 8.28 6.60
C ILE A 160 -10.85 9.24 5.52
N ASP A 161 -10.55 10.49 5.88
CA ASP A 161 -10.07 11.51 4.95
C ASP A 161 -8.77 11.07 4.24
N ALA A 162 -7.83 10.47 4.98
CA ALA A 162 -6.57 9.99 4.44
C ALA A 162 -6.77 8.79 3.49
N ASN A 163 -7.67 7.87 3.84
CA ASN A 163 -8.06 6.76 2.98
C ASN A 163 -8.75 7.24 1.70
N ASP A 164 -9.71 8.15 1.81
CA ASP A 164 -10.44 8.70 0.66
C ASP A 164 -9.49 9.45 -0.27
N ALA A 165 -8.57 10.25 0.28
CA ALA A 165 -7.53 10.92 -0.49
C ALA A 165 -6.60 9.91 -1.19
N PHE A 166 -6.23 8.81 -0.54
CA PHE A 166 -5.43 7.77 -1.17
C PHE A 166 -6.19 7.06 -2.30
N LEU A 167 -7.46 6.69 -2.10
CA LEU A 167 -8.31 6.08 -3.12
C LEU A 167 -8.51 7.02 -4.32
N GLU A 168 -8.64 8.32 -4.09
CA GLU A 168 -8.72 9.32 -5.17
C GLU A 168 -7.45 9.33 -6.03
N LEU A 169 -6.26 9.25 -5.42
CA LEU A 169 -5.00 9.16 -6.17
C LEU A 169 -4.95 7.90 -7.03
N LEU A 170 -5.39 6.76 -6.50
CA LEU A 170 -5.43 5.51 -7.25
C LEU A 170 -6.42 5.60 -8.43
N ASP A 171 -7.60 6.18 -8.23
CA ASP A 171 -8.60 6.38 -9.29
C ASP A 171 -8.08 7.31 -10.39
N GLN A 172 -7.36 8.38 -10.03
CA GLN A 172 -6.71 9.26 -11.00
C GLN A 172 -5.66 8.52 -11.83
N GLU A 173 -4.82 7.70 -11.20
CA GLU A 173 -3.82 6.89 -11.91
C GLU A 173 -4.46 5.84 -12.81
N LEU A 174 -5.52 5.16 -12.34
CA LEU A 174 -6.26 4.19 -13.16
C LEU A 174 -6.84 4.84 -14.42
N LYS A 175 -7.45 6.02 -14.28
CA LYS A 175 -7.97 6.79 -15.43
C LYS A 175 -6.86 7.20 -16.41
N LEU A 176 -5.67 7.52 -15.90
CA LEU A 176 -4.51 7.81 -16.76
C LEU A 176 -4.07 6.56 -17.51
N VAL A 177 -4.01 5.40 -16.86
CA VAL A 177 -3.66 4.13 -17.52
C VAL A 177 -4.70 3.78 -18.57
N GLU A 178 -5.99 3.80 -18.24
CA GLU A 178 -7.08 3.49 -19.18
C GLU A 178 -7.05 4.37 -20.44
N LYS A 179 -6.74 5.66 -20.29
CA LYS A 179 -6.67 6.59 -21.42
C LYS A 179 -5.54 6.27 -22.40
N HIS A 180 -4.42 5.71 -21.91
CA HIS A 180 -3.24 5.43 -22.72
C HIS A 180 -3.05 3.93 -22.97
N PHE A 181 -4.01 3.10 -22.54
CA PHE A 181 -3.97 1.67 -22.74
C PHE A 181 -4.22 1.36 -24.22
N ASN A 182 -3.25 0.69 -24.84
CA ASN A 182 -3.35 0.19 -26.21
C ASN A 182 -3.50 -1.33 -26.16
N GLU A 183 -4.69 -1.85 -26.49
CA GLU A 183 -4.97 -3.30 -26.52
C GLU A 183 -4.05 -4.06 -27.48
N ASP A 184 -3.54 -3.40 -28.52
CA ASP A 184 -2.69 -4.01 -29.55
C ASP A 184 -1.22 -4.22 -29.10
N GLU A 185 -0.83 -3.65 -27.93
CA GLU A 185 0.52 -3.75 -27.36
C GLU A 185 0.60 -4.66 -26.10
N ALA A 186 -0.52 -5.26 -25.67
CA ALA A 186 -0.66 -6.01 -24.42
C ALA A 186 -0.40 -7.53 -24.54
#